data_AF-A0A2T0FP76-F1
#
_entry.id   AF-A0A2T0FP76-F1
#
_cell.length_a   1.000
_cell.length_b   1.000
_cell.length_c   1.000
_cell.angle_alpha   90.00
_cell.angle_beta   90.00
_cell.angle_gamma   90.00
#
_symmetry.space_group_name_H-M   'P 1'
#
loop_
_entity.id
_entity.type
_entity.pdbx_description
1 polymer ?
#
loop_
_entity_poly.entity_id
_entity_poly.type
_entity_poly.pdbx_seq_one_letter_code
_entity_poly.pdbx_strand_id
1 'polypeptide(L)'
;MDQRVALESGDLRYVYRLLSEELEKSLDAAIDSEKAGYPEDVKAEALAAAKAELRKTFEMARFAVNISDVRVESTEDFRMYCEENYGAEPLDLELNQQVFNELGEIDHTTDGVARQRTRVASEVAELYRQSTQIRLATFDKQLSSEEISLPELNIPFERVESLSEDLRVANEQSQALQSELRELIAKMTDIKNGIAIG
;
A
#
# COMPACT_ATOMS: atom_id res chain seq x y z
N MET A 1 -47.78 -18.37 7.54
CA MET A 1 -48.21 -17.06 6.99
C MET A 1 -46.93 -16.33 6.63
N ASP A 2 -46.62 -16.21 5.34
CA ASP A 2 -45.47 -15.42 4.88
C ASP A 2 -45.78 -13.93 5.09
N GLN A 3 -45.27 -13.35 6.17
CA GLN A 3 -45.31 -11.90 6.42
C GLN A 3 -44.19 -11.24 5.62
N ARG A 4 -44.30 -11.22 4.30
CA ARG A 4 -43.43 -10.38 3.46
C ARG A 4 -44.09 -9.03 3.27
N VAL A 5 -43.34 -7.96 3.51
CA VAL A 5 -43.80 -6.60 3.24
C VAL A 5 -43.72 -6.36 1.74
N ALA A 6 -44.86 -6.09 1.10
CA ALA A 6 -44.88 -5.71 -0.31
C ALA A 6 -44.45 -4.24 -0.43
N LEU A 7 -43.39 -3.99 -1.19
CA LEU A 7 -42.91 -2.65 -1.51
C LEU A 7 -42.83 -2.49 -3.02
N GLU A 8 -43.04 -1.26 -3.51
CA GLU A 8 -42.68 -0.90 -4.88
C GLU A 8 -41.20 -0.50 -4.92
N SER A 9 -40.54 -0.73 -6.05
CA SER A 9 -39.11 -0.45 -6.18
C SER A 9 -38.80 1.05 -6.06
N GLY A 10 -39.76 1.91 -6.41
CA GLY A 10 -39.72 3.35 -6.17
C GLY A 10 -39.69 3.71 -4.68
N ASP A 11 -40.47 3.01 -3.85
CA ASP A 11 -40.50 3.22 -2.40
C ASP A 11 -39.18 2.79 -1.76
N LEU A 12 -38.63 1.66 -2.19
CA LEU A 12 -37.33 1.20 -1.72
C LEU A 12 -36.21 2.17 -2.08
N ARG A 13 -36.24 2.73 -3.30
CA ARG A 13 -35.33 3.81 -3.71
C ARG A 13 -35.45 5.06 -2.87
N TYR A 14 -36.69 5.47 -2.62
CA TYR A 14 -36.98 6.63 -1.80
C TYR A 14 -36.45 6.46 -0.37
N VAL A 15 -36.70 5.31 0.26
CA VAL A 15 -36.23 5.00 1.63
C VAL A 15 -34.71 4.94 1.68
N TYR A 16 -34.04 4.27 0.74
CA TYR A 16 -32.59 4.22 0.71
C TYR A 16 -31.96 5.61 0.54
N ARG A 17 -32.49 6.43 -0.36
CA ARG A 17 -32.00 7.79 -0.57
C ARG A 17 -32.20 8.63 0.69
N LEU A 18 -33.37 8.56 1.31
CA LEU A 18 -33.68 9.33 2.51
C LEU A 18 -32.77 8.93 3.68
N LEU A 19 -32.51 7.63 3.84
CA LEU A 19 -31.55 7.14 4.84
C LEU A 19 -30.12 7.55 4.52
N SER A 20 -29.70 7.51 3.25
CA SER A 20 -28.36 7.95 2.83
C SER A 20 -28.15 9.45 3.08
N GLU A 21 -29.13 10.28 2.72
CA GLU A 21 -29.09 11.74 2.94
C GLU A 21 -29.09 12.08 4.44
N GLU A 22 -29.85 11.34 5.26
CA GLU A 22 -29.85 11.54 6.71
C GLU A 22 -28.54 11.10 7.35
N LEU A 23 -27.92 10.05 6.82
CA LEU A 23 -26.64 9.55 7.27
C LEU A 23 -25.51 10.56 6.95
N GLU A 24 -25.52 11.11 5.74
CA GLU A 24 -24.61 12.21 5.35
C GLU A 24 -24.76 13.42 6.27
N LYS A 25 -26.00 13.88 6.52
CA LYS A 25 -26.26 15.01 7.43
C LYS A 25 -25.83 14.74 8.86
N SER A 26 -26.06 13.52 9.37
CA SER A 26 -25.67 13.14 10.72
C SER A 26 -24.15 13.09 10.85
N LEU A 27 -23.45 12.62 9.81
CA LEU A 27 -21.99 12.56 9.78
C LEU A 27 -21.38 13.97 9.69
N ASP A 28 -21.95 14.83 8.85
CA ASP A 28 -21.58 16.24 8.74
C ASP A 28 -21.75 16.96 10.08
N ALA A 29 -22.91 16.79 10.73
CA ALA A 29 -23.18 17.39 12.03
C ALA A 29 -22.23 16.89 13.13
N ALA A 30 -21.88 15.60 13.12
CA ALA A 30 -20.94 15.02 14.08
C ALA A 30 -19.53 15.59 13.90
N ILE A 31 -19.05 15.65 12.65
CA ILE A 31 -17.71 16.16 12.31
C ILE A 31 -17.61 17.67 12.59
N ASP A 32 -18.62 18.45 12.20
CA ASP A 32 -18.66 19.90 12.44
C ASP A 32 -18.77 20.22 13.95
N SER A 33 -19.41 19.36 14.74
CA SER A 33 -19.56 19.56 16.18
C SER A 33 -18.25 19.44 16.96
N GLU A 34 -17.27 18.69 16.44
CA GLU A 34 -16.00 18.47 17.13
C GLU A 34 -14.99 19.61 16.96
N LYS A 35 -15.24 20.61 16.09
CA LYS A 35 -14.31 21.72 15.78
C LYS A 35 -12.87 21.27 15.47
N ALA A 36 -12.65 19.99 15.22
CA ALA A 36 -11.37 19.40 14.91
C ALA A 36 -11.33 19.22 13.40
N GLY A 37 -10.34 19.80 12.75
CA GLY A 37 -10.12 19.65 11.31
C GLY A 37 -9.74 18.21 10.98
N TYR A 38 -10.74 17.34 10.92
CA TYR A 38 -10.56 15.99 10.38
C TYR A 38 -10.19 16.10 8.89
N PRO A 39 -9.20 15.33 8.43
CA PRO A 39 -8.91 15.23 7.00
C PRO A 39 -10.18 14.81 6.24
N GLU A 40 -10.38 15.36 5.04
CA GLU A 40 -11.50 14.98 4.16
C GLU A 40 -11.54 13.46 3.92
N ASP A 41 -10.37 12.82 3.92
CA ASP A 41 -10.18 11.38 3.75
C ASP A 41 -10.92 10.56 4.83
N VAL A 42 -10.91 11.01 6.08
CA VAL A 42 -11.58 10.32 7.21
C VAL A 42 -13.10 10.45 7.09
N LYS A 43 -13.58 11.59 6.62
CA LYS A 43 -15.00 11.83 6.35
C LYS A 43 -15.49 10.94 5.20
N ALA A 44 -14.71 10.87 4.12
CA ALA A 44 -15.01 10.02 2.98
C ALA A 44 -15.04 8.53 3.38
N GLU A 45 -14.08 8.07 4.19
CA GLU A 45 -14.00 6.70 4.68
C GLU A 45 -15.17 6.34 5.61
N ALA A 46 -15.50 7.22 6.57
CA ALA A 46 -16.63 7.02 7.48
C ALA A 46 -17.96 7.00 6.70
N LEU A 47 -18.10 7.83 5.67
CA LEU A 47 -19.28 7.84 4.81
C LEU A 47 -19.38 6.56 3.97
N ALA A 48 -18.27 6.10 3.41
CA ALA A 48 -18.21 4.85 2.64
C ALA A 48 -18.57 3.64 3.51
N ALA A 49 -18.01 3.55 4.72
CA ALA A 49 -18.31 2.48 5.67
C ALA A 49 -19.80 2.46 6.07
N ALA A 50 -20.37 3.63 6.33
CA ALA A 50 -21.78 3.72 6.72
C ALA A 50 -22.74 3.45 5.56
N LYS A 51 -22.39 3.83 4.32
CA LYS A 51 -23.12 3.43 3.11
C LYS A 51 -23.02 1.92 2.85
N ALA A 52 -21.88 1.30 3.13
CA ALA A 52 -21.70 -0.15 3.04
C ALA A 52 -22.61 -0.88 4.06
N GLU A 53 -22.70 -0.39 5.29
CA GLU A 53 -23.58 -0.98 6.31
C GLU A 53 -25.06 -0.79 5.98
N LEU A 54 -25.43 0.36 5.40
CA LEU A 54 -26.77 0.58 4.86
C LEU A 54 -27.10 -0.43 3.75
N ARG A 55 -26.17 -0.68 2.82
CA ARG A 55 -26.32 -1.69 1.77
C ARG A 55 -26.54 -3.09 2.36
N LYS A 56 -25.71 -3.50 3.33
CA LYS A 56 -25.85 -4.78 4.05
C LYS A 56 -27.22 -4.92 4.74
N THR A 57 -27.70 -3.83 5.35
CA THR A 57 -29.03 -3.80 5.99
C THR A 57 -30.15 -4.04 4.98
N PHE A 58 -30.06 -3.43 3.79
CA PHE A 58 -31.02 -3.65 2.69
C PHE A 58 -30.93 -5.08 2.13
N GLU A 59 -29.73 -5.64 2.00
CA GLU A 59 -29.52 -7.04 1.60
C GLU A 59 -30.14 -8.03 2.60
N MET A 60 -30.04 -7.76 3.90
CA MET A 60 -30.68 -8.56 4.93
C MET A 60 -32.21 -8.42 4.90
N ALA A 61 -32.72 -7.20 4.67
CA ALA A 61 -34.15 -6.93 4.57
C ALA A 61 -34.81 -7.61 3.36
N ARG A 62 -34.04 -7.98 2.33
CA ARG A 62 -34.51 -8.71 1.14
C ARG A 62 -35.33 -9.95 1.47
N PHE A 63 -34.99 -10.69 2.52
CA PHE A 63 -35.71 -11.91 2.88
C PHE A 63 -37.11 -11.65 3.46
N ALA A 64 -37.35 -10.42 3.92
CA ALA A 64 -38.60 -9.97 4.52
C ALA A 64 -39.43 -9.05 3.59
N VAL A 65 -38.87 -8.63 2.45
CA VAL A 65 -39.49 -7.71 1.50
C VAL A 65 -39.77 -8.41 0.17
N ASN A 66 -40.94 -8.16 -0.41
CA ASN A 66 -41.24 -8.53 -1.78
C ASN A 66 -41.35 -7.25 -2.63
N ILE A 67 -40.48 -7.10 -3.63
CA ILE A 67 -40.51 -5.95 -4.54
C ILE A 67 -41.46 -6.28 -5.68
N SER A 68 -42.61 -5.62 -5.70
CA SER A 68 -43.75 -6.03 -6.54
C SER A 68 -43.48 -5.93 -8.05
N ASP A 69 -42.53 -5.09 -8.45
CA ASP A 69 -42.16 -4.74 -9.82
C ASP A 69 -40.76 -5.24 -10.24
N VAL A 70 -40.02 -5.95 -9.35
CA VAL A 70 -38.69 -6.50 -9.65
C VAL A 70 -38.64 -7.97 -9.24
N ARG A 71 -38.42 -8.85 -10.23
CA ARG A 71 -38.31 -10.28 -9.99
C ARG A 71 -36.90 -10.60 -9.46
N VAL A 72 -36.74 -10.52 -8.15
CA VAL A 72 -35.48 -10.86 -7.46
C VAL A 72 -35.47 -12.35 -7.15
N GLU A 73 -34.88 -13.15 -8.03
CA GLU A 73 -34.84 -14.63 -7.87
C GLU A 73 -33.62 -15.10 -7.07
N SER A 74 -32.55 -14.31 -7.03
CA SER A 74 -31.29 -14.65 -6.37
C SER A 74 -30.65 -13.47 -5.63
N THR A 75 -29.60 -13.76 -4.84
CA THR A 75 -28.77 -12.74 -4.19
C THR A 75 -28.05 -11.84 -5.19
N GLU A 76 -27.64 -12.42 -6.31
CA GLU A 76 -26.92 -11.71 -7.36
C GLU A 76 -27.84 -10.69 -8.05
N ASP A 77 -29.11 -11.06 -8.31
CA ASP A 77 -30.09 -10.16 -8.95
C ASP A 77 -30.40 -8.93 -8.09
N PHE A 78 -30.48 -9.13 -6.77
CA PHE A 78 -30.67 -8.02 -5.83
C PHE A 78 -29.45 -7.11 -5.76
N ARG A 79 -28.25 -7.70 -5.71
CA ARG A 79 -26.99 -6.94 -5.67
C ARG A 79 -26.81 -6.12 -6.95
N MET A 80 -27.06 -6.72 -8.11
CA MET A 80 -27.06 -6.02 -9.39
C MET A 80 -28.10 -4.89 -9.43
N TYR A 81 -29.33 -5.13 -8.96
CA TYR A 81 -30.33 -4.07 -8.85
C TYR A 81 -29.86 -2.93 -7.94
N CYS A 82 -29.19 -3.26 -6.83
CA CYS A 82 -28.60 -2.28 -5.92
C CYS A 82 -27.43 -1.50 -6.57
N GLU A 83 -26.55 -2.16 -7.31
CA GLU A 83 -25.42 -1.54 -8.01
C GLU A 83 -25.90 -0.61 -9.15
N GLU A 84 -26.90 -1.04 -9.93
CA GLU A 84 -27.45 -0.27 -11.07
C GLU A 84 -28.27 0.95 -10.63
N ASN A 85 -28.99 0.87 -9.51
CA ASN A 85 -29.93 1.93 -9.10
C ASN A 85 -29.41 2.83 -7.97
N TYR A 86 -28.35 2.42 -7.27
CA TYR A 86 -27.84 3.11 -6.08
C TYR A 86 -26.33 3.38 -6.13
N GLY A 87 -25.67 2.99 -7.23
CA GLY A 87 -24.27 3.30 -7.53
C GLY A 87 -23.31 2.19 -7.13
N ALA A 88 -22.56 1.66 -8.09
CA ALA A 88 -21.26 1.06 -7.83
C ALA A 88 -20.26 2.16 -7.44
N GLU A 89 -19.23 1.85 -6.65
CA GLU A 89 -18.08 2.74 -6.49
C GLU A 89 -17.57 3.10 -7.90
N PRO A 90 -17.50 4.39 -8.25
CA PRO A 90 -17.00 4.78 -9.55
C PRO A 90 -15.54 4.33 -9.65
N LEU A 91 -15.26 3.42 -10.57
CA LEU A 91 -13.89 3.03 -10.88
C LEU A 91 -13.22 4.25 -11.53
N ASP A 92 -12.41 4.97 -10.75
CA ASP A 92 -11.61 6.07 -11.27
C ASP A 92 -10.50 5.50 -12.15
N LEU A 93 -10.75 5.48 -13.45
CA LEU A 93 -9.85 4.94 -14.46
C LEU A 93 -8.52 5.71 -14.51
N GLU A 94 -8.51 6.98 -14.13
CA GLU A 94 -7.30 7.81 -14.12
C GLU A 94 -6.44 7.45 -12.91
N LEU A 95 -7.05 7.34 -11.73
CA LEU A 95 -6.35 6.88 -10.52
C LEU A 95 -5.82 5.45 -10.68
N ASN A 96 -6.62 4.54 -11.23
CA ASN A 96 -6.17 3.16 -11.47
C ASN A 96 -4.99 3.10 -12.46
N GLN A 97 -5.00 3.94 -13.50
CA GLN A 97 -3.88 4.02 -14.44
C GLN A 97 -2.63 4.60 -13.77
N GLN A 98 -2.77 5.58 -12.88
CA GLN A 98 -1.66 6.12 -12.08
C GLN A 98 -1.07 5.05 -11.17
N VAL A 99 -1.90 4.33 -10.42
CA VAL A 99 -1.45 3.20 -9.56
C VAL A 99 -0.71 2.14 -10.38
N PHE A 100 -1.20 1.81 -11.57
CA PHE A 100 -0.54 0.85 -12.44
C PHE A 100 0.83 1.33 -12.93
N ASN A 101 0.95 2.62 -13.28
CA ASN A 101 2.22 3.22 -13.71
C ASN A 101 3.23 3.26 -12.57
N GLU A 102 2.82 3.70 -11.37
CA GLU A 102 3.68 3.77 -10.19
C GLU A 102 4.17 2.38 -9.75
N LEU A 103 3.30 1.37 -9.76
CA LEU A 103 3.70 -0.02 -9.50
C LEU A 103 4.75 -0.51 -10.50
N GLY A 104 4.61 -0.17 -11.78
CA GLY A 104 5.60 -0.50 -12.80
C GLY A 104 6.97 0.16 -12.56
N GLU A 105 6.98 1.43 -12.11
CA GLU A 105 8.22 2.14 -11.77
C GLU A 105 8.89 1.55 -10.52
N ILE A 106 8.10 1.15 -9.51
CA ILE A 106 8.58 0.49 -8.30
C ILE A 106 9.25 -0.85 -8.66
N ASP A 107 8.61 -1.66 -9.49
CA ASP A 107 9.16 -2.96 -9.93
C ASP A 107 10.49 -2.76 -10.69
N HIS A 108 10.54 -1.82 -11.63
CA HIS A 108 11.76 -1.51 -12.37
C HIS A 108 12.91 -1.04 -11.48
N THR A 109 12.61 -0.18 -10.51
CA THR A 109 13.60 0.34 -9.56
C THR A 109 14.11 -0.76 -8.63
N THR A 110 13.20 -1.59 -8.14
CA THR A 110 13.52 -2.72 -7.25
C THR A 110 14.45 -3.72 -7.94
N ASP A 111 14.17 -4.07 -9.19
CA ASP A 111 15.02 -4.92 -10.01
C ASP A 111 16.41 -4.29 -10.26
N GLY A 112 16.44 -2.99 -10.53
CA GLY A 112 17.68 -2.24 -10.71
C GLY A 112 18.59 -2.29 -9.47
N VAL A 113 18.02 -2.06 -8.30
CA VAL A 113 18.73 -2.11 -7.01
C VAL A 113 19.21 -3.53 -6.71
N ALA A 114 18.40 -4.56 -6.97
CA ALA A 114 18.79 -5.96 -6.75
C ALA A 114 20.01 -6.37 -7.61
N ARG A 115 20.02 -5.94 -8.88
CA ARG A 115 21.16 -6.16 -9.78
C ARG A 115 22.40 -5.40 -9.32
N GLN A 116 22.25 -4.14 -8.90
CA GLN A 116 23.37 -3.35 -8.36
C GLN A 116 23.96 -3.98 -7.11
N ARG A 117 23.14 -4.41 -6.14
CA ARG A 117 23.62 -5.09 -4.92
C ARG A 117 24.47 -6.31 -5.26
N THR A 118 24.01 -7.12 -6.21
CA THR A 118 24.73 -8.32 -6.65
C THR A 118 26.05 -7.96 -7.34
N ARG A 119 26.02 -6.99 -8.25
CA ARG A 119 27.19 -6.54 -8.99
C ARG A 119 28.25 -5.92 -8.08
N VAL A 120 27.86 -4.99 -7.22
CA VAL A 120 28.77 -4.30 -6.28
C VAL A 120 29.42 -5.30 -5.33
N ALA A 121 28.64 -6.24 -4.77
CA ALA A 121 29.19 -7.28 -3.90
C ALA A 121 30.25 -8.14 -4.63
N SER A 122 30.00 -8.51 -5.88
CA SER A 122 30.96 -9.28 -6.69
C SER A 122 32.22 -8.50 -7.01
N GLU A 123 32.10 -7.25 -7.48
CA GLU A 123 33.24 -6.39 -7.83
C GLU A 123 34.12 -6.10 -6.60
N VAL A 124 33.49 -5.82 -5.45
CA VAL A 124 34.21 -5.60 -4.19
C VAL A 124 34.95 -6.88 -3.78
N ALA A 125 34.31 -8.04 -3.80
CA ALA A 125 34.96 -9.30 -3.46
C ALA A 125 36.16 -9.61 -4.37
N GLU A 126 36.05 -9.31 -5.66
CA GLU A 126 37.14 -9.52 -6.62
C GLU A 126 38.32 -8.56 -6.37
N LEU A 127 38.06 -7.28 -6.12
CA LEU A 127 39.10 -6.31 -5.76
C LEU A 127 39.83 -6.69 -4.47
N TYR A 128 39.10 -7.12 -3.43
CA TYR A 128 39.72 -7.62 -2.20
C TYR A 128 40.58 -8.86 -2.45
N ARG A 129 40.13 -9.78 -3.31
CA ARG A 129 40.88 -10.99 -3.67
C ARG A 129 42.18 -10.65 -4.41
N GLN A 130 42.11 -9.77 -5.41
CA GLN A 130 43.27 -9.31 -6.17
C GLN A 130 44.27 -8.59 -5.26
N SER A 131 43.80 -7.69 -4.39
CA SER A 131 44.65 -6.97 -3.42
C SER A 131 45.36 -7.94 -2.48
N THR A 132 44.64 -8.94 -1.97
CA THR A 132 45.20 -9.96 -1.07
C THR A 132 46.24 -10.82 -1.78
N GLN A 133 46.00 -11.20 -3.04
CA GLN A 133 46.97 -11.94 -3.86
C GLN A 133 48.24 -11.13 -4.12
N ILE A 134 48.12 -9.84 -4.45
CA ILE A 134 49.28 -8.96 -4.65
C ILE A 134 50.09 -8.82 -3.35
N ARG A 135 49.42 -8.72 -2.19
CA ARG A 135 50.09 -8.67 -0.88
C ARG A 135 50.84 -9.96 -0.58
N LEU A 136 50.21 -11.12 -0.78
CA LEU A 136 50.87 -12.41 -0.60
C LEU A 136 52.08 -12.56 -1.53
N ALA A 137 51.94 -12.22 -2.81
CA ALA A 137 53.05 -12.26 -3.77
C ALA A 137 54.19 -11.31 -3.38
N THR A 138 53.87 -10.13 -2.85
CA THR A 138 54.88 -9.17 -2.35
C THR A 138 55.58 -9.73 -1.11
N PHE A 139 54.82 -10.30 -0.17
CA PHE A 139 55.37 -10.95 1.02
C PHE A 139 56.27 -12.13 0.67
N ASP A 140 55.84 -13.02 -0.21
CA ASP A 140 56.64 -14.17 -0.66
C ASP A 140 57.95 -13.71 -1.33
N LYS A 141 57.87 -12.63 -2.13
CA LYS A 141 59.05 -12.02 -2.76
C LYS A 141 59.99 -11.40 -1.73
N GLN A 142 59.47 -10.71 -0.71
CA GLN A 142 60.26 -10.13 0.37
C GLN A 142 60.83 -11.18 1.34
N LEU A 143 60.13 -12.28 1.59
CA LEU A 143 60.68 -13.43 2.32
C LEU A 143 61.83 -14.11 1.54
N SER A 144 61.76 -14.07 0.21
CA SER A 144 62.82 -14.60 -0.65
C SER A 144 64.01 -13.63 -0.85
N SER A 145 63.91 -12.37 -0.39
CA SER A 145 64.98 -11.37 -0.48
C SER A 145 65.30 -10.78 0.90
N GLU A 146 66.45 -11.11 1.47
CA GLU A 146 66.84 -10.85 2.88
C GLU A 146 66.89 -9.38 3.39
N GLU A 147 66.25 -8.39 2.77
CA GLU A 147 66.17 -7.01 3.31
C GLU A 147 64.74 -6.49 3.40
N ILE A 148 64.26 -6.33 4.64
CA ILE A 148 62.92 -5.86 4.98
C ILE A 148 62.89 -4.33 4.89
N SER A 149 62.15 -3.81 3.90
CA SER A 149 61.63 -2.44 3.90
C SER A 149 60.15 -2.47 3.55
N LEU A 150 59.32 -2.01 4.49
CA LEU A 150 57.86 -1.96 4.35
C LEU A 150 57.48 -0.83 3.37
N PRO A 151 56.69 -1.10 2.31
CA PRO A 151 56.15 -0.03 1.47
C PRO A 151 55.04 0.72 2.21
N GLU A 152 55.15 2.05 2.27
CA GLU A 152 54.09 2.91 2.79
C GLU A 152 52.82 2.77 1.93
N LEU A 153 51.71 2.44 2.61
CA LEU A 153 50.37 2.40 2.05
C LEU A 153 50.01 3.79 1.50
N ASN A 154 49.79 3.91 0.20
CA ASN A 154 49.07 5.03 -0.36
C ASN A 154 47.77 4.53 -1.00
N ILE A 155 46.82 4.15 -0.14
CA ILE A 155 45.42 4.04 -0.55
C ILE A 155 44.91 5.48 -0.61
N PRO A 156 44.42 5.99 -1.76
CA PRO A 156 43.93 7.36 -1.84
C PRO A 156 42.75 7.52 -0.88
N PHE A 157 43.01 8.17 0.26
CA PHE A 157 42.11 8.30 1.40
C PHE A 157 40.76 8.90 0.98
N GLU A 158 40.81 9.84 0.03
CA GLU A 158 39.67 10.50 -0.59
C GLU A 158 38.66 9.51 -1.23
N ARG A 159 39.14 8.40 -1.78
CA ARG A 159 38.29 7.42 -2.46
C ARG A 159 37.58 6.47 -1.48
N VAL A 160 38.20 6.24 -0.32
CA VAL A 160 37.58 5.49 0.78
C VAL A 160 36.55 6.36 1.49
N GLU A 161 36.84 7.66 1.66
CA GLU A 161 35.92 8.62 2.27
C GLU A 161 34.66 8.81 1.42
N SER A 162 34.82 9.00 0.10
CA SER A 162 33.72 9.06 -0.87
C SER A 162 32.84 7.81 -0.82
N LEU A 163 33.44 6.61 -0.88
CA LEU A 163 32.68 5.36 -0.85
C LEU A 163 31.98 5.16 0.50
N SER A 164 32.57 5.61 1.61
CA SER A 164 31.94 5.55 2.92
C SER A 164 30.72 6.45 3.02
N GLU A 165 30.78 7.62 2.37
CA GLU A 165 29.68 8.57 2.35
C GLU A 165 28.54 8.10 1.45
N ASP A 166 28.85 7.54 0.28
CA ASP A 166 27.86 6.91 -0.59
C ASP A 166 27.13 5.75 0.13
N LEU A 167 27.87 4.97 0.93
CA LEU A 167 27.31 3.89 1.73
C LEU A 167 26.44 4.40 2.87
N ARG A 168 26.81 5.54 3.48
CA ARG A 168 26.02 6.21 4.52
C ARG A 168 24.69 6.69 3.95
N VAL A 169 24.70 7.38 2.81
CA VAL A 169 23.50 7.88 2.13
C VAL A 169 22.59 6.73 1.70
N ALA A 170 23.15 5.68 1.10
CA ALA A 170 22.37 4.50 0.71
C ALA A 170 21.74 3.78 1.92
N ASN A 171 22.42 3.76 3.07
CA ASN A 171 21.90 3.17 4.30
C ASN A 171 20.78 4.03 4.92
N GLU A 172 20.91 5.36 4.90
CA GLU A 172 19.86 6.30 5.34
C GLU A 172 18.60 6.16 4.46
N GLN A 173 18.76 6.10 3.14
CA GLN A 173 17.65 5.85 2.21
C GLN A 173 16.99 4.48 2.45
N SER A 174 17.78 3.44 2.70
CA SER A 174 17.25 2.11 3.00
C SER A 174 16.50 2.07 4.33
N GLN A 175 16.90 2.88 5.32
CA GLN A 175 16.18 2.99 6.60
C GLN A 175 14.87 3.75 6.45
N ALA A 176 14.86 4.85 5.70
CA ALA A 176 13.65 5.61 5.41
C ALA A 176 12.59 4.76 4.69
N LEU A 177 13.00 4.02 3.66
CA LEU A 177 12.13 3.08 2.95
C LEU A 177 11.62 1.95 3.87
N GLN A 178 12.45 1.47 4.81
CA GLN A 178 11.99 0.48 5.78
C GLN A 178 10.96 1.04 6.76
N SER A 179 11.08 2.30 7.18
CA SER A 179 10.05 2.94 8.01
C SER A 179 8.75 3.12 7.25
N GLU A 180 8.79 3.61 6.01
CA GLU A 180 7.61 3.79 5.16
C GLU A 180 6.90 2.47 4.88
N LEU A 181 7.67 1.41 4.59
CA LEU A 181 7.10 0.07 4.39
C LEU A 181 6.44 -0.47 5.66
N ARG A 182 7.03 -0.23 6.85
CA ARG A 182 6.41 -0.62 8.12
C ARG A 182 5.12 0.13 8.38
N GLU A 183 5.08 1.43 8.09
CA GLU A 183 3.86 2.23 8.20
C GLU A 183 2.78 1.74 7.24
N LEU A 184 3.16 1.40 5.99
CA LEU A 184 2.23 0.84 5.02
C LEU A 184 1.69 -0.52 5.45
N ILE A 185 2.54 -1.40 5.98
CA ILE A 185 2.13 -2.70 6.55
C ILE A 185 1.21 -2.52 7.75
N ALA A 186 1.51 -1.55 8.63
CA ALA A 186 0.65 -1.24 9.78
C ALA A 186 -0.73 -0.80 9.30
N LYS A 187 -0.80 0.15 8.35
CA LYS A 187 -2.06 0.58 7.73
C LYS A 187 -2.82 -0.57 7.09
N MET A 188 -2.16 -1.43 6.31
CA MET A 188 -2.79 -2.61 5.71
C MET A 188 -3.28 -3.63 6.75
N THR A 189 -2.55 -3.77 7.86
CA THR A 189 -2.92 -4.70 8.94
C THR A 189 -4.08 -4.17 9.76
N ASP A 190 -4.13 -2.86 10.00
CA ASP A 190 -5.25 -2.19 10.66
C ASP A 190 -6.51 -2.27 9.79
N ILE A 191 -6.39 -2.06 8.47
CA ILE A 191 -7.48 -2.30 7.51
C ILE A 191 -7.96 -3.75 7.60
N LYS A 192 -7.04 -4.73 7.55
CA LYS A 192 -7.37 -6.16 7.61
C LYS A 192 -8.03 -6.58 8.92
N ASN A 193 -7.57 -6.06 10.05
CA ASN A 193 -8.10 -6.41 11.37
C ASN A 193 -9.40 -5.65 11.68
N GLY A 194 -9.57 -4.44 11.16
CA GLY A 194 -10.85 -3.73 11.16
C GLY A 194 -11.94 -4.49 10.41
N ILE A 195 -11.57 -5.19 9.32
CA ILE A 195 -12.47 -6.07 8.56
C ILE A 195 -12.78 -7.39 9.32
N ALA A 196 -11.92 -7.84 10.23
CA ALA A 196 -12.06 -9.14 10.92
C ALA A 196 -12.83 -9.10 12.25
N ILE A 197 -13.08 -7.90 12.80
CA ILE A 197 -13.78 -7.71 14.08
C ILE A 197 -15.21 -7.12 13.87
N GLY A 198 -15.58 -6.78 12.62
CA GLY A 198 -16.92 -6.32 12.22
C GLY A 198 -17.83 -7.41 11.68
#